data_AF-A0ABD3N8E0-F1
#
_entry.id   AF-A0ABD3N8E0-F1
#
_cell.length_a   1.000
_cell.length_b   1.000
_cell.length_c   1.000
_cell.angle_alpha   90.00
_cell.angle_beta   90.00
_cell.angle_gamma   90.00
#
_symmetry.space_group_name_H-M   'P 1'
#
loop_
_entity.id
_entity.type
_entity.pdbx_description
1 polymer ?
#
loop_
_entity_poly.entity_id
_entity_poly.type
_entity_poly.pdbx_seq_one_letter_code
_entity_poly.pdbx_strand_id
1 'polypeptide(L)'
;MQLRMSAKQRLLSLLIALPLLIHLLLLIVHPGGLSTHPVSASIHRRLSSQPSSNQHQQSDLSHLLSLATGPPQDQPHQSPFRVLFIVTTLSEYDKGTRGTVHGADRLKDLVLPILLDGVSSMIERGWHVDVYLICGFSSLSPERRQMIQDALPQNVGLEVWEDAIPFYYEKKFNQQLKREDALLEIAPHGLSRQHRYVVRDKLLEYDFFTAFEDDMRIMADHVVNFLEMSVEIDKLIAQAESSPDRKVYVENPVKDQRTKRGKSMDKATVGNDVIQDPLTVEELRRLWPGFVRTEVLDRRIDNHPLLNGDYITKNYKWKSEVPPLYNYETEYGPIDPNICCNVPSGRERTPSNPTKNDLLLWETDISAMGIRHYPGSIGWAAAMTVEDKADIGSYWSGEGRVYHNVDPDMKRPRRVNSLIGQQAGWMASRSQILYFDQHACPGGFLPPFDGEEWYNDSLQTRNGAVEFWSGGYQLFGRCSFNRILSLDPKRFSRQMLYHGSNNKQRTLSMGKFVRFVDFMGQLYRVKERAIESLGGGD
;
A
#
# COMPACT_ATOMS: atom_id res chain seq x y z
N MET A 1 25.12 24.84 55.76
CA MET A 1 25.70 26.05 55.14
C MET A 1 24.54 26.88 54.56
N GLN A 2 23.97 27.79 55.35
CA GLN A 2 22.80 28.61 54.94
C GLN A 2 23.29 29.84 54.17
N LEU A 3 23.04 29.89 52.88
CA LEU A 3 23.33 31.05 52.04
C LEU A 3 22.30 32.16 52.32
N ARG A 4 22.75 33.20 53.03
CA ARG A 4 22.01 34.46 53.16
C ARG A 4 22.08 35.20 51.82
N MET A 5 20.99 35.19 51.05
CA MET A 5 20.85 36.06 49.88
C MET A 5 20.95 37.53 50.30
N SER A 6 21.74 38.32 49.56
CA SER A 6 21.98 39.72 49.87
C SER A 6 20.71 40.55 49.61
N ALA A 7 20.59 41.68 50.32
CA ALA A 7 19.46 42.60 50.18
C ALA A 7 19.24 43.06 48.72
N LYS A 8 20.30 43.12 47.90
CA LYS A 8 20.20 43.42 46.47
C LYS A 8 19.48 42.34 45.66
N GLN A 9 19.66 41.06 45.98
CA GLN A 9 18.95 39.98 45.28
C GLN A 9 17.47 39.91 45.66
N ARG A 10 17.10 40.30 46.88
CA ARG A 10 15.69 40.42 47.29
C ARG A 10 15.00 41.57 46.56
N LEU A 11 15.68 42.71 46.40
CA LEU A 11 15.16 43.85 45.67
C LEU A 11 14.97 43.54 44.18
N LEU A 12 15.91 42.83 43.56
CA LEU A 12 15.82 42.43 42.16
C LEU A 12 14.69 41.41 41.91
N SER A 13 14.47 40.49 42.85
CA SER A 13 13.36 39.52 42.78
C SER A 13 11.99 40.21 42.92
N LEU A 14 11.90 41.25 43.75
CA LEU A 14 10.70 42.08 43.88
C LEU A 14 10.42 42.93 42.63
N LEU A 15 11.47 43.48 41.99
CA LEU A 15 11.33 44.27 40.77
C LEU A 15 10.91 43.44 39.55
N ILE A 16 11.23 42.14 39.53
CA ILE A 16 10.78 41.21 38.47
C ILE A 16 9.35 40.70 38.76
N ALA A 17 9.00 40.48 40.03
CA ALA A 17 7.67 39.97 40.40
C ALA A 17 6.57 41.03 40.25
N LEU A 18 6.87 42.31 40.45
CA LEU A 18 5.87 43.39 40.42
C LEU A 18 5.18 43.58 39.04
N PRO A 19 5.89 43.66 37.89
CA PRO A 19 5.23 43.78 36.59
C PRO A 19 4.44 42.51 36.22
N LEU A 20 4.88 41.33 36.67
CA LEU A 20 4.18 40.06 36.49
C LEU A 20 2.87 40.02 37.29
N LEU A 21 2.87 40.55 38.51
CA LEU A 21 1.67 40.66 39.34
C LEU A 21 0.70 41.71 38.79
N ILE A 22 1.21 42.82 38.24
CA ILE A 22 0.39 43.86 37.58
C ILE A 22 -0.25 43.31 36.30
N HIS A 23 0.47 42.51 35.50
CA HIS A 23 -0.13 41.82 34.36
C HIS A 23 -1.21 40.80 34.76
N LEU A 24 -0.99 40.06 35.86
CA LEU A 24 -1.98 39.11 36.36
C LEU A 24 -3.23 39.80 36.92
N LEU A 25 -3.08 40.97 37.55
CA LEU A 25 -4.20 41.78 38.07
C LEU A 25 -4.98 42.50 36.96
N LEU A 26 -4.32 42.92 35.88
CA LEU A 26 -4.98 43.51 34.72
C LEU A 26 -5.84 42.50 33.94
N LEU A 27 -5.56 41.20 34.04
CA LEU A 27 -6.39 40.14 33.46
C LEU A 27 -7.67 39.85 34.26
N ILE A 28 -7.78 40.31 35.50
CA ILE A 28 -8.90 39.98 36.41
C ILE A 28 -9.99 41.08 36.41
N VAL A 29 -9.72 42.29 35.91
CA VAL A 29 -10.65 43.41 36.00
C VAL A 29 -11.02 43.95 34.62
N HIS A 30 -11.87 43.21 33.87
CA HIS A 30 -12.73 43.79 32.81
C HIS A 30 -13.98 42.92 32.60
N PRO A 31 -15.15 43.30 33.15
CA PRO A 31 -16.43 42.76 32.74
C PRO A 31 -17.04 43.70 31.69
N GLY A 32 -17.00 43.33 30.41
CA GLY A 32 -17.65 44.15 29.39
C GLY A 32 -17.30 43.85 27.94
N GLY A 33 -18.02 42.89 27.36
CA GLY A 33 -18.59 43.03 26.01
C GLY A 33 -17.64 43.24 24.84
N LEU A 34 -16.94 42.18 24.43
CA LEU A 34 -16.60 41.93 23.03
C LEU A 34 -16.81 40.44 22.77
N SER A 35 -17.79 40.14 21.94
CA SER A 35 -18.18 38.79 21.51
C SER A 35 -17.08 38.18 20.64
N THR A 36 -16.12 37.51 21.26
CA THR A 36 -15.28 36.51 20.61
C THR A 36 -15.83 35.15 21.02
N HIS A 37 -16.50 34.48 20.08
CA HIS A 37 -16.87 33.09 20.27
C HIS A 37 -15.58 32.28 20.54
N PRO A 38 -15.51 31.51 21.64
CA PRO A 38 -14.42 30.59 21.83
C PRO A 38 -14.55 29.52 20.75
N VAL A 39 -13.57 29.43 19.86
CA VAL A 39 -13.36 28.24 19.05
C VAL A 39 -12.98 27.13 20.02
N SER A 40 -14.02 26.43 20.46
CA SER A 40 -13.91 25.21 21.24
C SER A 40 -13.11 24.21 20.41
N ALA A 41 -11.92 23.86 20.90
CA ALA A 41 -11.18 22.69 20.46
C ALA A 41 -12.02 21.44 20.78
N SER A 42 -12.91 21.09 19.86
CA SER A 42 -13.81 19.95 19.92
C SER A 42 -14.22 19.56 18.49
N ILE A 43 -13.29 18.99 17.72
CA ILE A 43 -13.63 18.21 16.52
C ILE A 43 -12.86 16.89 16.55
N HIS A 44 -13.17 16.06 17.56
CA HIS A 44 -13.35 14.64 17.26
C HIS A 44 -14.84 14.46 16.97
N ARG A 45 -15.23 14.70 15.71
CA ARG A 45 -16.56 14.35 15.23
C ARG A 45 -16.60 12.82 15.17
N ARG A 46 -17.07 12.22 16.27
CA ARG A 46 -17.45 10.82 16.33
C ARG A 46 -18.51 10.56 15.28
N LEU A 47 -18.27 9.51 14.50
CA LEU A 47 -19.27 8.77 13.73
C LEU A 47 -20.42 8.39 14.66
N SER A 48 -21.57 9.08 14.53
CA SER A 48 -22.86 8.60 15.00
C SER A 48 -23.74 8.27 13.80
N SER A 49 -23.74 6.99 13.44
CA SER A 49 -24.92 6.19 13.12
C SER A 49 -25.96 6.76 12.15
N GLN A 50 -25.73 6.63 10.85
CA GLN A 50 -26.80 6.33 9.89
C GLN A 50 -26.41 5.02 9.17
N PRO A 51 -27.00 3.87 9.54
CA PRO A 51 -26.60 2.55 9.03
C PRO A 51 -27.05 2.25 7.59
N SER A 52 -27.68 3.19 6.86
CA SER A 52 -28.23 2.93 5.53
C SER A 52 -27.22 2.95 4.38
N SER A 53 -26.01 3.47 4.58
CA SER A 53 -24.99 3.55 3.51
C SER A 53 -24.36 2.20 3.15
N ASN A 54 -24.29 1.25 4.10
CA ASN A 54 -23.48 0.05 3.93
C ASN A 54 -24.12 -1.01 3.02
N GLN A 55 -25.45 -1.11 3.00
CA GLN A 55 -26.14 -2.08 2.13
C GLN A 55 -25.91 -1.79 0.64
N HIS A 56 -25.79 -0.50 0.26
CA HIS A 56 -25.50 -0.12 -1.12
C HIS A 56 -24.09 -0.52 -1.56
N GLN A 57 -23.10 -0.44 -0.66
CA GLN A 57 -21.72 -0.79 -0.98
C GLN A 57 -21.54 -2.29 -1.25
N GLN A 58 -22.22 -3.14 -0.48
CA GLN A 58 -22.13 -4.59 -0.65
C GLN A 58 -22.69 -5.08 -2.00
N SER A 59 -23.81 -4.52 -2.43
CA SER A 59 -24.39 -4.84 -3.73
C SER A 59 -23.49 -4.44 -4.89
N ASP A 60 -22.69 -3.37 -4.71
CA ASP A 60 -21.84 -2.83 -5.76
C ASP A 60 -20.67 -3.76 -6.09
N LEU A 61 -19.85 -4.16 -5.10
CA LEU A 61 -18.67 -5.00 -5.37
C LEU A 61 -19.01 -6.36 -5.98
N SER A 62 -20.10 -7.00 -5.53
CA SER A 62 -20.55 -8.28 -6.10
C SER A 62 -21.02 -8.11 -7.54
N HIS A 63 -21.71 -7.01 -7.83
CA HIS A 63 -22.11 -6.66 -9.20
C HIS A 63 -20.89 -6.37 -10.08
N LEU A 64 -19.91 -5.59 -9.60
CA LEU A 64 -18.67 -5.31 -10.33
C LEU A 64 -17.86 -6.58 -10.62
N LEU A 65 -17.77 -7.50 -9.65
CA LEU A 65 -17.13 -8.80 -9.88
C LEU A 65 -17.87 -9.61 -10.96
N SER A 66 -19.20 -9.58 -10.96
CA SER A 66 -20.01 -10.25 -12.00
C SER A 66 -19.79 -9.65 -13.39
N LEU A 67 -19.64 -8.32 -13.49
CA LEU A 67 -19.29 -7.64 -14.73
C LEU A 67 -17.86 -7.99 -15.18
N ALA A 68 -16.90 -8.05 -14.26
CA ALA A 68 -15.50 -8.32 -14.57
C ALA A 68 -15.23 -9.77 -14.99
N THR A 69 -16.05 -10.73 -14.51
CA THR A 69 -15.88 -12.17 -14.76
C THR A 69 -16.91 -12.75 -15.73
N GLY A 70 -17.96 -12.00 -16.05
CA GLY A 70 -19.00 -12.40 -16.99
C GLY A 70 -18.45 -12.60 -18.40
N PRO A 71 -19.04 -13.51 -19.18
CA PRO A 71 -18.66 -13.69 -20.58
C PRO A 71 -19.05 -12.44 -21.39
N PRO A 72 -18.26 -12.04 -22.41
CA PRO A 72 -18.47 -10.80 -23.17
C PRO A 72 -19.81 -10.69 -23.93
N GLN A 73 -20.64 -11.74 -24.03
CA GLN A 73 -21.73 -11.82 -25.00
C GLN A 73 -23.09 -12.29 -24.47
N ASP A 74 -23.22 -12.69 -23.20
CA ASP A 74 -24.45 -13.37 -22.78
C ASP A 74 -25.63 -12.43 -22.47
N GLN A 75 -25.42 -11.11 -22.45
CA GLN A 75 -26.49 -10.14 -22.19
C GLN A 75 -26.38 -8.87 -23.08
N PRO A 76 -27.15 -8.76 -24.19
CA PRO A 76 -27.11 -7.61 -25.11
C PRO A 76 -27.56 -6.27 -24.48
N HIS A 77 -27.99 -6.28 -23.22
CA HIS A 77 -28.45 -5.09 -22.49
C HIS A 77 -27.56 -4.71 -21.29
N GLN A 78 -26.54 -5.51 -20.97
CA GLN A 78 -25.66 -5.20 -19.84
C GLN A 78 -24.53 -4.26 -20.30
N SER A 79 -24.34 -3.15 -19.59
CA SER A 79 -23.20 -2.26 -19.85
C SER A 79 -21.89 -2.99 -19.55
N PRO A 80 -20.83 -2.81 -20.36
CA PRO A 80 -19.54 -3.43 -20.08
C PRO A 80 -18.96 -2.91 -18.76
N PHE A 81 -18.07 -3.70 -18.15
CA PHE A 81 -17.28 -3.24 -17.01
C PHE A 81 -16.33 -2.11 -17.46
N ARG A 82 -16.45 -0.91 -16.87
CA ARG A 82 -15.64 0.25 -17.28
C ARG A 82 -14.48 0.49 -16.34
N VAL A 83 -13.27 0.47 -16.88
CA VAL A 83 -12.02 0.66 -16.15
C VAL A 83 -11.28 1.88 -16.66
N LEU A 84 -10.86 2.76 -15.75
CA LEU A 84 -9.90 3.82 -16.05
C LEU A 84 -8.49 3.37 -15.64
N PHE A 85 -7.61 3.22 -16.62
CA PHE A 85 -6.22 2.81 -16.44
C PHE A 85 -5.31 4.05 -16.39
N ILE A 86 -4.92 4.45 -15.18
CA ILE A 86 -4.16 5.67 -14.92
C ILE A 86 -2.68 5.33 -14.70
N VAL A 87 -1.80 5.98 -15.44
CA VAL A 87 -0.35 5.78 -15.36
C VAL A 87 0.37 7.10 -15.21
N THR A 88 1.33 7.18 -14.28
CA THR A 88 2.25 8.33 -14.21
C THR A 88 3.63 7.98 -14.74
N THR A 89 4.13 8.81 -15.65
CA THR A 89 5.50 8.72 -16.15
C THR A 89 6.26 10.03 -15.95
N LEU A 90 7.42 9.96 -15.28
CA LEU A 90 8.18 11.15 -14.91
C LEU A 90 9.04 11.71 -16.06
N SER A 91 9.43 10.86 -17.01
CA SER A 91 10.39 11.23 -18.06
C SER A 91 10.18 10.40 -19.30
N GLU A 92 10.23 11.05 -20.46
CA GLU A 92 10.16 10.38 -21.76
C GLU A 92 11.41 9.52 -22.03
N TYR A 93 12.59 10.01 -21.62
CA TYR A 93 13.87 9.34 -21.78
C TYR A 93 14.49 9.04 -20.42
N ASP A 94 15.16 7.89 -20.34
CA ASP A 94 15.91 7.50 -19.15
C ASP A 94 17.06 8.49 -18.89
N LYS A 95 17.22 8.94 -17.65
CA LYS A 95 18.26 9.89 -17.25
C LYS A 95 19.65 9.26 -17.09
N GLY A 96 19.79 7.94 -17.25
CA GLY A 96 21.03 7.22 -16.95
C GLY A 96 21.23 6.93 -15.45
N THR A 97 20.23 7.22 -14.64
CA THR A 97 20.25 6.93 -13.19
C THR A 97 19.70 5.53 -12.92
N ARG A 98 20.01 4.95 -11.75
CA ARG A 98 19.44 3.66 -11.30
C ARG A 98 19.74 2.49 -12.25
N GLY A 99 20.89 2.51 -12.94
CA GLY A 99 21.30 1.46 -13.86
C GLY A 99 20.58 1.47 -15.21
N THR A 100 19.87 2.56 -15.55
CA THR A 100 19.31 2.79 -16.89
C THR A 100 20.37 3.39 -17.83
N VAL A 101 20.12 3.33 -19.14
CA VAL A 101 20.99 3.95 -20.15
C VAL A 101 20.50 5.37 -20.42
N HIS A 102 21.39 6.37 -20.31
CA HIS A 102 21.02 7.75 -20.57
C HIS A 102 20.53 7.94 -22.01
N GLY A 103 19.39 8.61 -22.17
CA GLY A 103 18.79 8.88 -23.48
C GLY A 103 18.01 7.71 -24.08
N ALA A 104 17.92 6.57 -23.40
CA ALA A 104 17.08 5.47 -23.87
C ALA A 104 15.60 5.86 -23.79
N ASP A 105 14.81 5.40 -24.75
CA ASP A 105 13.42 5.77 -24.92
C ASP A 105 12.54 5.04 -23.89
N ARG A 106 12.38 5.63 -22.70
CA ARG A 106 11.61 5.03 -21.60
C ARG A 106 10.15 4.84 -21.99
N LEU A 107 9.55 5.85 -22.62
CA LEU A 107 8.14 5.79 -22.99
C LEU A 107 7.86 4.64 -23.97
N LYS A 108 8.69 4.48 -25.01
CA LYS A 108 8.53 3.42 -26.01
C LYS A 108 8.97 2.05 -25.51
N ASP A 109 10.10 1.96 -24.82
CA ASP A 109 10.76 0.68 -24.54
C ASP A 109 10.32 0.07 -23.20
N LEU A 110 9.70 0.86 -22.31
CA LEU A 110 9.25 0.43 -20.99
C LEU A 110 7.77 0.70 -20.74
N VAL A 111 7.35 1.97 -20.82
CA VAL A 111 5.99 2.37 -20.41
C VAL A 111 4.93 1.78 -21.34
N LEU A 112 5.06 2.04 -22.65
CA LEU A 112 4.07 1.61 -23.63
C LEU A 112 3.89 0.08 -23.63
N PRO A 113 4.93 -0.77 -23.64
CA PRO A 113 4.74 -2.22 -23.62
C PRO A 113 4.00 -2.73 -22.38
N ILE A 114 4.30 -2.19 -21.20
CA ILE A 114 3.64 -2.55 -19.93
C ILE A 114 2.17 -2.14 -19.96
N LEU A 115 1.90 -0.93 -20.45
CA LEU A 115 0.54 -0.40 -20.59
C LEU A 115 -0.28 -1.25 -21.57
N LEU A 116 0.29 -1.61 -22.72
CA LEU A 116 -0.39 -2.43 -23.72
C LEU A 116 -0.75 -3.83 -23.22
N ASP A 117 0.11 -4.47 -22.42
CA ASP A 117 -0.21 -5.77 -21.82
C ASP A 117 -1.45 -5.69 -20.94
N GLY A 118 -1.47 -4.69 -20.05
CA GLY A 118 -2.58 -4.47 -19.13
C GLY A 118 -3.88 -4.22 -19.87
N VAL A 119 -3.89 -3.21 -20.75
CA VAL A 119 -5.07 -2.82 -21.53
C VAL A 119 -5.56 -3.97 -22.40
N SER A 120 -4.67 -4.65 -23.13
CA SER A 120 -5.07 -5.76 -24.02
C SER A 120 -5.70 -6.90 -23.22
N SER A 121 -5.14 -7.27 -22.07
CA SER A 121 -5.71 -8.33 -21.23
C SER A 121 -7.10 -8.01 -20.69
N MET A 122 -7.42 -6.73 -20.50
CA MET A 122 -8.73 -6.26 -20.05
C MET A 122 -9.74 -6.22 -21.21
N ILE A 123 -9.31 -5.76 -22.39
CA ILE A 123 -10.11 -5.74 -23.61
C ILE A 123 -10.46 -7.16 -24.08
N GLU A 124 -9.53 -8.11 -23.96
CA GLU A 124 -9.78 -9.53 -24.26
C GLU A 124 -10.88 -10.15 -23.38
N ARG A 125 -11.14 -9.58 -22.19
CA ARG A 125 -12.27 -9.94 -21.33
C ARG A 125 -13.57 -9.20 -21.67
N GLY A 126 -13.58 -8.36 -22.70
CA GLY A 126 -14.74 -7.57 -23.10
C GLY A 126 -14.99 -6.33 -22.25
N TRP A 127 -13.99 -5.85 -21.51
CA TRP A 127 -14.13 -4.64 -20.69
C TRP A 127 -14.03 -3.39 -21.55
N HIS A 128 -14.66 -2.30 -21.10
CA HIS A 128 -14.43 -0.97 -21.64
C HIS A 128 -13.27 -0.34 -20.87
N VAL A 129 -12.17 -0.02 -21.56
CA VAL A 129 -10.95 0.49 -20.94
C VAL A 129 -10.54 1.78 -21.60
N ASP A 130 -10.32 2.81 -20.80
CA ASP A 130 -9.70 4.05 -21.22
C ASP A 130 -8.39 4.27 -20.46
N VAL A 131 -7.44 4.95 -21.10
CA VAL A 131 -6.11 5.22 -20.58
C VAL A 131 -5.98 6.70 -20.26
N TYR A 132 -5.50 6.99 -19.04
CA TYR A 132 -5.11 8.34 -18.64
C TYR A 132 -3.62 8.40 -18.33
N LEU A 133 -2.84 9.05 -19.19
CA LEU A 133 -1.40 9.19 -19.04
C LEU A 133 -1.06 10.55 -18.40
N ILE A 134 -0.46 10.53 -17.22
CA ILE A 134 0.01 11.71 -16.51
C ILE A 134 1.52 11.84 -16.71
N CYS A 135 1.94 12.88 -17.41
CA CYS A 135 3.31 13.09 -17.87
C CYS A 135 4.00 14.17 -17.03
N GLY A 136 5.19 13.85 -16.52
CA GLY A 136 6.05 14.81 -15.83
C GLY A 136 6.89 15.70 -16.75
N PHE A 137 6.82 15.50 -18.06
CA PHE A 137 7.51 16.33 -19.05
C PHE A 137 6.55 17.36 -19.67
N SER A 138 7.13 18.46 -20.16
CA SER A 138 6.38 19.67 -20.54
C SER A 138 5.44 19.49 -21.73
N SER A 139 5.77 18.60 -22.66
CA SER A 139 4.98 18.34 -23.87
C SER A 139 5.30 16.97 -24.45
N LEU A 140 4.28 16.22 -24.86
CA LEU A 140 4.37 15.02 -25.67
C LEU A 140 4.24 15.43 -27.14
N SER A 141 5.24 15.12 -27.97
CA SER A 141 5.13 15.50 -29.38
C SER A 141 3.93 14.81 -30.06
N PRO A 142 3.32 15.41 -31.09
CA PRO A 142 2.20 14.80 -31.81
C PRO A 142 2.52 13.39 -32.32
N GLU A 143 3.74 13.16 -32.81
CA GLU A 143 4.21 11.87 -33.30
C GLU A 143 4.26 10.83 -32.16
N ARG A 144 4.66 11.25 -30.96
CA ARG A 144 4.77 10.39 -29.78
C ARG A 144 3.40 10.06 -29.21
N ARG A 145 2.47 11.03 -29.20
CA ARG A 145 1.07 10.78 -28.88
C ARG A 145 0.44 9.81 -29.88
N GLN A 146 0.69 10.02 -31.17
CA GLN A 146 0.19 9.12 -32.23
C GLN A 146 0.76 7.71 -32.09
N MET A 147 2.04 7.57 -31.75
CA MET A 147 2.66 6.27 -31.46
C MET A 147 1.92 5.49 -30.36
N ILE A 148 1.50 6.17 -29.28
CA ILE A 148 0.71 5.53 -28.22
C ILE A 148 -0.68 5.15 -28.77
N GLN A 149 -1.35 6.09 -29.44
CA GLN A 149 -2.69 5.89 -29.98
C GLN A 149 -2.77 4.73 -30.99
N ASP A 150 -1.78 4.62 -31.87
CA ASP A 150 -1.66 3.57 -32.89
C ASP A 150 -1.40 2.19 -32.27
N ALA A 151 -0.76 2.16 -31.09
CA ALA A 151 -0.44 0.93 -30.41
C ALA A 151 -1.61 0.42 -29.54
N LEU A 152 -2.47 1.32 -29.05
CA LEU A 152 -3.63 0.95 -28.24
C LEU A 152 -4.66 0.16 -29.07
N PRO A 153 -5.38 -0.82 -28.46
CA PRO A 153 -6.49 -1.48 -29.12
C PRO A 153 -7.57 -0.51 -29.61
N GLN A 154 -8.30 -0.90 -30.66
CA GLN A 154 -9.42 -0.11 -31.15
C GLN A 154 -10.45 0.12 -30.03
N ASN A 155 -11.03 1.33 -30.00
CA ASN A 155 -12.01 1.79 -29.00
C ASN A 155 -11.46 2.06 -27.60
N VAL A 156 -10.14 1.99 -27.38
CA VAL A 156 -9.52 2.49 -26.14
C VAL A 156 -9.28 4.00 -26.27
N GLY A 157 -9.89 4.79 -25.40
CA GLY A 157 -9.63 6.22 -25.29
C GLY A 157 -8.26 6.51 -24.67
N LEU A 158 -7.65 7.62 -25.10
CA LEU A 158 -6.39 8.13 -24.54
C LEU A 158 -6.54 9.60 -24.17
N GLU A 159 -6.45 9.87 -22.86
CA GLU A 159 -6.27 11.21 -22.32
C GLU A 159 -4.84 11.39 -21.80
N VAL A 160 -4.25 12.56 -22.05
CA VAL A 160 -2.87 12.87 -21.65
C VAL A 160 -2.87 14.19 -20.89
N TRP A 161 -2.29 14.18 -19.69
CA TRP A 161 -2.00 15.39 -18.91
C TRP A 161 -0.50 15.64 -18.91
N GLU A 162 -0.08 16.65 -19.67
CA GLU A 162 1.31 17.10 -19.78
C GLU A 162 1.66 18.13 -18.70
N ASP A 163 2.95 18.31 -18.42
CA ASP A 163 3.45 19.25 -17.40
C ASP A 163 2.78 19.09 -16.03
N ALA A 164 2.50 17.83 -15.65
CA ALA A 164 1.67 17.53 -14.49
C ALA A 164 2.43 17.55 -13.15
N ILE A 165 3.73 17.86 -13.15
CA ILE A 165 4.52 17.91 -11.92
C ILE A 165 4.02 19.08 -11.06
N PRO A 166 3.55 18.84 -9.83
CA PRO A 166 3.09 19.92 -8.97
C PRO A 166 4.25 20.80 -8.51
N PHE A 167 3.95 22.06 -8.19
CA PHE A 167 4.88 22.97 -7.54
C PHE A 167 4.71 22.94 -6.03
N TYR A 168 5.79 23.23 -5.30
CA TYR A 168 5.78 23.34 -3.84
C TYR A 168 6.79 24.37 -3.35
N TYR A 169 6.61 24.85 -2.12
CA TYR A 169 7.63 25.65 -1.43
C TYR A 169 8.59 24.74 -0.66
N GLU A 170 9.90 24.92 -0.81
CA GLU A 170 10.87 24.19 0.01
C GLU A 170 10.84 24.71 1.46
N LYS A 171 10.48 23.82 2.40
CA LYS A 171 10.43 24.14 3.84
C LYS A 171 11.51 23.40 4.62
N LYS A 172 11.97 24.03 5.70
CA LYS A 172 12.82 23.41 6.73
C LYS A 172 12.04 22.33 7.46
N PHE A 173 12.78 21.54 8.23
CA PHE A 173 12.23 20.52 9.12
C PHE A 173 11.11 21.03 10.05
N ASN A 174 11.27 22.25 10.56
CA ASN A 174 10.30 22.90 11.46
C ASN A 174 9.16 23.61 10.71
N GLN A 175 8.98 23.34 9.42
CA GLN A 175 7.93 23.89 8.56
C GLN A 175 7.99 25.39 8.29
N GLN A 176 9.06 26.05 8.70
CA GLN A 176 9.35 27.37 8.17
C GLN A 176 9.85 27.22 6.75
N LEU A 177 9.54 28.18 5.88
CA LEU A 177 10.19 28.24 4.57
C LEU A 177 11.71 28.17 4.77
N LYS A 178 12.41 27.44 3.88
CA LYS A 178 13.87 27.34 3.96
C LYS A 178 14.52 28.72 3.90
N ARG A 179 13.90 29.62 3.14
CA ARG A 179 14.19 31.05 3.07
C ARG A 179 12.88 31.84 2.98
N GLU A 180 12.84 33.06 3.50
CA GLU A 180 11.63 33.91 3.41
C GLU A 180 11.29 34.28 1.96
N ASP A 181 12.29 34.30 1.08
CA ASP A 181 12.19 34.51 -0.37
C ASP A 181 12.15 33.19 -1.17
N ALA A 182 11.76 32.07 -0.54
CA ALA A 182 11.71 30.77 -1.23
C ALA A 182 10.78 30.82 -2.44
N LEU A 183 11.34 30.49 -3.61
CA LEU A 183 10.60 30.33 -4.85
C LEU A 183 9.88 28.99 -4.87
N LEU A 184 8.82 28.91 -5.68
CA LEU A 184 8.18 27.64 -6.00
C LEU A 184 9.16 26.75 -6.77
N GLU A 185 9.27 25.50 -6.34
CA GLU A 185 10.07 24.47 -6.99
C GLU A 185 9.15 23.37 -7.53
N ILE A 186 9.60 22.66 -8.56
CA ILE A 186 8.92 21.45 -9.03
C ILE A 186 9.07 20.32 -8.00
N ALA A 187 8.01 19.54 -7.78
CA ALA A 187 8.02 18.35 -6.91
C ALA A 187 7.86 17.07 -7.75
N PRO A 188 8.91 16.55 -8.41
CA PRO A 188 8.85 15.30 -9.17
C PRO A 188 8.26 14.12 -8.38
N HIS A 189 8.56 14.03 -7.08
CA HIS A 189 8.01 13.00 -6.18
C HIS A 189 6.52 13.14 -5.93
N GLY A 190 5.95 14.33 -6.18
CA GLY A 190 4.54 14.62 -6.09
C GLY A 190 3.74 14.25 -7.34
N LEU A 191 4.37 13.81 -8.44
CA LEU A 191 3.66 13.53 -9.70
C LEU A 191 2.51 12.52 -9.50
N SER A 192 2.75 11.44 -8.74
CA SER A 192 1.73 10.41 -8.53
C SER A 192 0.53 10.87 -7.70
N ARG A 193 0.60 12.04 -7.04
CA ARG A 193 -0.56 12.71 -6.42
C ARG A 193 -1.66 12.97 -7.43
N GLN A 194 -1.28 13.25 -8.68
CA GLN A 194 -2.20 13.62 -9.75
C GLN A 194 -3.18 12.50 -10.12
N HIS A 195 -2.86 11.24 -9.81
CA HIS A 195 -3.80 10.13 -9.89
C HIS A 195 -5.16 10.49 -9.26
N ARG A 196 -5.14 11.16 -8.10
CA ARG A 196 -6.35 11.42 -7.32
C ARG A 196 -7.15 12.61 -7.82
N TYR A 197 -6.53 13.55 -8.54
CA TYR A 197 -7.25 14.60 -9.26
C TYR A 197 -8.00 14.00 -10.45
N VAL A 198 -7.33 13.14 -11.23
CA VAL A 198 -7.97 12.41 -12.34
C VAL A 198 -9.14 11.57 -11.82
N VAL A 199 -8.94 10.80 -10.75
CA VAL A 199 -10.00 9.98 -10.16
C VAL A 199 -11.17 10.83 -9.67
N ARG A 200 -10.92 11.96 -9.00
CA ARG A 200 -11.99 12.87 -8.56
C ARG A 200 -12.83 13.33 -9.75
N ASP A 201 -12.18 13.75 -10.83
CA ASP A 201 -12.86 14.33 -11.99
C ASP A 201 -13.60 13.27 -12.81
N LYS A 202 -13.09 12.03 -12.84
CA LYS A 202 -13.64 10.91 -13.61
C LYS A 202 -14.46 9.92 -12.76
N LEU A 203 -14.69 10.22 -11.47
CA LEU A 203 -15.21 9.25 -10.50
C LEU A 203 -16.53 8.60 -10.94
N LEU A 204 -17.42 9.39 -11.56
CA LEU A 204 -18.75 8.97 -11.98
C LEU A 204 -18.78 8.30 -13.36
N GLU A 205 -17.69 8.36 -14.12
CA GLU A 205 -17.60 7.82 -15.47
C GLU A 205 -17.20 6.34 -15.50
N TYR A 206 -16.45 5.87 -14.50
CA TYR A 206 -15.88 4.51 -14.47
C TYR A 206 -16.29 3.74 -13.22
N ASP A 207 -16.32 2.43 -13.34
CA ASP A 207 -16.72 1.54 -12.26
C ASP A 207 -15.51 1.18 -11.39
N PHE A 208 -14.33 1.13 -12.01
CA PHE A 208 -13.09 0.72 -11.37
C PHE A 208 -11.89 1.53 -11.86
N PHE A 209 -10.92 1.76 -10.98
CA PHE A 209 -9.73 2.55 -11.24
C PHE A 209 -8.47 1.76 -10.92
N THR A 210 -7.49 1.80 -11.83
CA THR A 210 -6.12 1.31 -11.56
C THR A 210 -5.16 2.48 -11.70
N ALA A 211 -4.44 2.83 -10.64
CA ALA A 211 -3.55 3.98 -10.61
C ALA A 211 -2.14 3.58 -10.14
N PHE A 212 -1.20 3.46 -11.06
CA PHE A 212 0.13 2.93 -10.80
C PHE A 212 1.26 3.72 -11.48
N GLU A 213 2.48 3.54 -11.00
CA GLU A 213 3.71 4.00 -11.67
C GLU A 213 3.91 3.29 -13.02
N ASP A 214 4.65 3.94 -13.92
CA ASP A 214 4.82 3.53 -15.33
C ASP A 214 5.62 2.25 -15.55
N ASP A 215 6.22 1.67 -14.52
CA ASP A 215 6.92 0.40 -14.57
C ASP A 215 6.22 -0.74 -13.83
N MET A 216 4.93 -0.58 -13.51
CA MET A 216 4.10 -1.61 -12.89
C MET A 216 3.15 -2.27 -13.89
N ARG A 217 3.29 -3.58 -14.09
CA ARG A 217 2.41 -4.35 -14.98
C ARG A 217 1.15 -4.81 -14.26
N ILE A 218 0.00 -4.24 -14.66
CA ILE A 218 -1.31 -4.55 -14.10
C ILE A 218 -2.16 -5.26 -15.16
N MET A 219 -2.48 -6.53 -14.92
CA MET A 219 -3.28 -7.36 -15.82
C MET A 219 -4.72 -7.46 -15.32
N ALA A 220 -5.63 -7.89 -16.19
CA ALA A 220 -7.02 -8.12 -15.82
C ALA A 220 -7.20 -9.13 -14.67
N ASP A 221 -6.34 -10.15 -14.61
CA ASP A 221 -6.33 -11.14 -13.51
C ASP A 221 -6.03 -10.52 -12.14
N HIS A 222 -5.23 -9.44 -12.10
CA HIS A 222 -4.98 -8.71 -10.85
C HIS A 222 -6.24 -7.98 -10.39
N VAL A 223 -6.99 -7.37 -11.32
CA VAL A 223 -8.26 -6.70 -11.05
C VAL A 223 -9.33 -7.70 -10.58
N VAL A 224 -9.45 -8.85 -11.24
CA VAL A 224 -10.38 -9.91 -10.84
C VAL A 224 -10.04 -10.42 -9.44
N ASN A 225 -8.78 -10.76 -9.17
CA ASN A 225 -8.37 -11.22 -7.83
C ASN A 225 -8.63 -10.16 -6.75
N PHE A 226 -8.40 -8.89 -7.07
CA PHE A 226 -8.71 -7.78 -6.16
C PHE A 226 -10.21 -7.70 -5.84
N LEU A 227 -11.07 -7.80 -6.85
CA LEU A 227 -12.52 -7.77 -6.69
C LEU A 227 -13.02 -9.01 -5.93
N GLU A 228 -12.53 -10.20 -6.25
CA GLU A 228 -12.83 -11.45 -5.52
C GLU A 228 -12.54 -11.28 -4.03
N MET A 229 -11.33 -10.86 -3.67
CA MET A 229 -10.96 -10.65 -2.26
C MET A 229 -11.76 -9.51 -1.61
N SER A 230 -12.06 -8.43 -2.33
CA SER A 230 -12.88 -7.32 -1.82
C SER A 230 -14.31 -7.76 -1.51
N VAL A 231 -14.93 -8.55 -2.39
CA VAL A 231 -16.27 -9.12 -2.20
C VAL A 231 -16.31 -10.03 -0.97
N GLU A 232 -15.27 -10.84 -0.77
CA GLU A 232 -15.20 -11.72 0.39
C GLU A 232 -15.02 -10.94 1.70
N ILE A 233 -14.18 -9.90 1.72
CA ILE A 233 -14.07 -8.99 2.87
C ILE A 233 -15.42 -8.34 3.18
N ASP A 234 -16.13 -7.88 2.16
CA ASP A 234 -17.41 -7.20 2.31
C ASP A 234 -18.54 -8.14 2.80
N LYS A 235 -18.57 -9.38 2.32
CA LYS A 235 -19.43 -10.44 2.87
C LYS A 235 -19.17 -10.66 4.36
N LEU A 236 -17.90 -10.69 4.78
CA LEU A 236 -17.56 -10.83 6.20
C LEU A 236 -18.00 -9.60 7.02
N ILE A 237 -17.89 -8.39 6.47
CA ILE A 237 -18.38 -7.16 7.10
C ILE A 237 -19.88 -7.27 7.35
N ALA A 238 -20.66 -7.64 6.34
CA ALA A 238 -22.10 -7.79 6.48
C ALA A 238 -22.50 -8.89 7.47
N GLN A 239 -21.79 -10.04 7.44
CA GLN A 239 -21.99 -11.11 8.43
C GLN A 239 -21.73 -10.60 9.84
N ALA A 240 -20.63 -9.90 10.08
CA ALA A 240 -20.32 -9.32 11.38
C ALA A 240 -21.34 -8.23 11.76
N GLU A 241 -21.82 -7.38 10.85
CA GLU A 241 -22.85 -6.39 11.15
C GLU A 241 -24.20 -7.02 11.55
N SER A 242 -24.51 -8.17 10.96
CA SER A 242 -25.73 -8.93 11.26
C SER A 242 -25.64 -9.78 12.53
N SER A 243 -24.43 -10.00 13.06
CA SER A 243 -24.22 -10.87 14.22
C SER A 243 -24.50 -10.14 15.55
N PRO A 244 -25.01 -10.84 16.59
CA PRO A 244 -25.40 -10.20 17.86
C PRO A 244 -24.27 -9.45 18.58
N ASP A 245 -23.03 -9.91 18.42
CA ASP A 245 -21.82 -9.40 19.08
C ASP A 245 -20.94 -8.56 18.15
N ARG A 246 -21.39 -8.33 16.91
CA ARG A 246 -20.69 -7.60 15.86
C ARG A 246 -19.35 -8.21 15.43
N LYS A 247 -19.26 -9.55 15.46
CA LYS A 247 -18.07 -10.30 15.05
C LYS A 247 -18.38 -11.42 14.07
N VAL A 248 -17.35 -11.84 13.35
CA VAL A 248 -17.35 -13.06 12.51
C VAL A 248 -16.30 -14.04 13.01
N TYR A 249 -16.60 -15.34 12.86
CA TYR A 249 -15.84 -16.43 13.45
C TYR A 249 -15.29 -17.34 12.35
N VAL A 250 -14.08 -17.85 12.56
CA VAL A 250 -13.53 -18.92 11.73
C VAL A 250 -14.39 -20.17 11.90
N GLU A 251 -14.70 -20.87 10.80
CA GLU A 251 -15.41 -22.14 10.85
C GLU A 251 -14.54 -23.21 11.51
N ASN A 252 -15.09 -23.92 12.50
CA ASN A 252 -14.39 -24.98 13.25
C ASN A 252 -13.02 -24.52 13.81
N PRO A 253 -12.97 -23.47 14.65
CA PRO A 253 -11.71 -22.96 15.14
C PRO A 253 -11.02 -24.02 16.02
N VAL A 254 -9.71 -24.14 15.88
CA VAL A 254 -8.89 -24.96 16.78
C VAL A 254 -9.02 -24.36 18.18
N LYS A 255 -9.21 -25.22 19.18
CA LYS A 255 -9.33 -24.79 20.57
C LYS A 255 -8.08 -24.02 20.98
N ASP A 256 -8.23 -22.71 21.17
CA ASP A 256 -7.12 -21.84 21.54
C ASP A 256 -6.69 -22.10 22.99
N GLN A 257 -5.44 -22.52 23.17
CA GLN A 257 -4.79 -22.71 24.46
C GLN A 257 -3.91 -21.51 24.87
N ARG A 258 -4.29 -20.28 24.51
CA ARG A 258 -3.52 -19.04 24.77
C ARG A 258 -3.02 -18.87 26.20
N THR A 259 -3.74 -19.41 27.19
CA THR A 259 -3.29 -19.42 28.60
C THR A 259 -1.95 -20.12 28.81
N LYS A 260 -1.57 -21.06 27.91
CA LYS A 260 -0.27 -21.76 27.92
C LYS A 260 0.79 -21.08 27.06
N ARG A 261 0.38 -20.38 26.00
CA ARG A 261 1.27 -19.86 24.95
C ARG A 261 2.11 -18.63 25.35
N GLY A 262 1.78 -17.98 26.47
CA GLY A 262 2.40 -16.72 26.87
C GLY A 262 1.83 -15.52 26.12
N LYS A 263 2.09 -14.30 26.62
CA LYS A 263 1.71 -13.06 25.92
C LYS A 263 2.80 -12.70 24.92
N SER A 264 2.42 -12.01 23.83
CA SER A 264 3.42 -11.50 22.89
C SER A 264 4.51 -10.68 23.60
N MET A 265 5.76 -10.95 23.26
CA MET A 265 6.91 -10.37 23.95
C MET A 265 7.24 -8.94 23.53
N ASP A 266 6.69 -8.45 22.41
CA ASP A 266 7.00 -7.10 21.91
C ASP A 266 6.22 -5.98 22.61
N LYS A 267 5.28 -6.36 23.51
CA LYS A 267 4.37 -5.47 24.25
C LYS A 267 3.43 -4.64 23.35
N ALA A 268 3.22 -5.06 22.09
CA ALA A 268 2.28 -4.39 21.22
C ALA A 268 0.85 -4.44 21.79
N THR A 269 0.08 -3.38 21.55
CA THR A 269 -1.33 -3.30 21.96
C THR A 269 -2.23 -4.20 21.12
N VAL A 270 -1.76 -4.60 19.93
CA VAL A 270 -2.43 -5.54 19.02
C VAL A 270 -1.62 -6.83 18.97
N GLY A 271 -2.30 -7.96 19.15
CA GLY A 271 -1.67 -9.26 19.41
C GLY A 271 -0.92 -9.82 18.19
N ASN A 272 0.38 -10.06 18.36
CA ASN A 272 1.17 -10.91 17.45
C ASN A 272 0.87 -12.40 17.62
N ASP A 273 -0.10 -12.72 18.47
CA ASP A 273 -0.54 -14.06 18.81
C ASP A 273 -1.95 -14.38 18.32
N VAL A 274 -2.56 -13.46 17.57
CA VAL A 274 -3.89 -13.62 17.01
C VAL A 274 -3.86 -14.52 15.77
N ILE A 275 -4.66 -15.59 15.74
CA ILE A 275 -4.62 -16.57 14.63
C ILE A 275 -6.00 -16.84 14.06
N GLN A 276 -6.91 -17.32 14.90
CA GLN A 276 -8.28 -17.70 14.56
C GLN A 276 -9.31 -16.90 15.38
N ASP A 277 -8.85 -15.86 16.06
CA ASP A 277 -9.69 -14.99 16.85
C ASP A 277 -10.81 -14.38 15.99
N PRO A 278 -11.99 -14.17 16.59
CA PRO A 278 -13.08 -13.50 15.90
C PRO A 278 -12.66 -12.10 15.46
N LEU A 279 -13.16 -11.67 14.30
CA LEU A 279 -12.92 -10.34 13.75
C LEU A 279 -14.14 -9.46 13.96
N THR A 280 -13.92 -8.26 14.50
CA THR A 280 -14.94 -7.21 14.61
C THR A 280 -15.21 -6.56 13.25
N VAL A 281 -16.37 -5.92 13.11
CA VAL A 281 -16.71 -5.10 11.92
C VAL A 281 -15.62 -4.07 11.63
N GLU A 282 -15.10 -3.41 12.66
CA GLU A 282 -14.09 -2.35 12.53
C GLU A 282 -12.72 -2.88 12.10
N GLU A 283 -12.34 -4.10 12.49
CA GLU A 283 -11.14 -4.77 11.99
C GLU A 283 -11.29 -5.20 10.53
N LEU A 284 -12.46 -5.76 10.15
CA LEU A 284 -12.73 -6.15 8.78
C LEU A 284 -12.73 -4.96 7.82
N ARG A 285 -13.26 -3.80 8.24
CA ARG A 285 -13.21 -2.55 7.46
C ARG A 285 -11.80 -2.01 7.22
N ARG A 286 -10.80 -2.53 7.93
CA ARG A 286 -9.38 -2.22 7.71
C ARG A 286 -8.71 -3.20 6.77
N LEU A 287 -9.35 -4.31 6.40
CA LEU A 287 -8.76 -5.27 5.48
C LEU A 287 -8.73 -4.73 4.06
N TRP A 288 -7.62 -4.99 3.37
CA TRP A 288 -7.42 -4.61 1.98
C TRP A 288 -6.73 -5.73 1.21
N PRO A 289 -7.16 -6.06 -0.03
CA PRO A 289 -6.42 -6.99 -0.87
C PRO A 289 -5.01 -6.47 -1.13
N GLY A 290 -4.01 -7.25 -0.74
CA GLY A 290 -2.61 -6.93 -0.91
C GLY A 290 -2.06 -7.32 -2.28
N PHE A 291 -0.92 -6.73 -2.59
CA PHE A 291 -0.07 -7.01 -3.73
C PHE A 291 1.38 -6.86 -3.29
N VAL A 292 2.27 -7.63 -3.92
CA VAL A 292 3.72 -7.56 -3.71
C VAL A 292 4.41 -7.36 -5.04
N ARG A 293 5.38 -6.44 -5.11
CA ARG A 293 6.15 -6.25 -6.33
C ARG A 293 7.17 -7.37 -6.50
N THR A 294 7.30 -7.83 -7.73
CA THR A 294 8.29 -8.82 -8.11
C THR A 294 9.06 -8.35 -9.33
N GLU A 295 10.32 -8.76 -9.38
CA GLU A 295 11.20 -8.58 -10.52
C GLU A 295 11.54 -9.97 -11.05
N VAL A 296 11.85 -10.03 -12.34
CA VAL A 296 12.28 -11.27 -12.97
C VAL A 296 13.80 -11.21 -13.10
N LEU A 297 14.46 -12.27 -12.64
CA LEU A 297 15.91 -12.41 -12.67
C LEU A 297 16.42 -12.25 -14.11
N ASP A 298 17.23 -11.21 -14.36
CA ASP A 298 17.74 -10.91 -15.70
C ASP A 298 18.97 -11.76 -16.02
N ARG A 299 18.74 -12.88 -16.73
CA ARG A 299 19.79 -13.83 -17.13
C ARG A 299 20.66 -13.38 -18.30
N ARG A 300 20.35 -12.25 -18.93
CA ARG A 300 21.08 -11.77 -20.13
C ARG A 300 22.34 -10.99 -19.80
N ILE A 301 22.49 -10.57 -18.54
CA ILE A 301 23.66 -9.83 -18.10
C ILE A 301 24.71 -10.83 -17.66
N ASP A 302 25.75 -10.99 -18.49
CA ASP A 302 26.93 -11.74 -18.12
C ASP A 302 27.48 -11.18 -16.80
N ASN A 303 27.74 -12.06 -15.83
CA ASN A 303 28.16 -11.72 -14.47
C ASN A 303 27.13 -10.96 -13.60
N HIS A 304 25.82 -11.15 -13.83
CA HIS A 304 24.82 -10.58 -12.93
C HIS A 304 25.12 -10.99 -11.46
N PRO A 305 25.21 -10.05 -10.49
CA PRO A 305 25.57 -10.38 -9.10
C PRO A 305 24.67 -11.45 -8.47
N LEU A 306 23.41 -11.47 -8.91
CA LEU A 306 22.40 -12.44 -8.48
C LEU A 306 22.51 -13.81 -9.15
N LEU A 307 23.25 -13.93 -10.27
CA LEU A 307 23.53 -15.18 -10.99
C LEU A 307 24.90 -15.77 -10.61
N ASN A 308 25.84 -14.92 -10.21
CA ASN A 308 27.20 -15.29 -9.85
C ASN A 308 27.25 -15.92 -8.44
N GLY A 309 26.67 -17.12 -8.32
CA GLY A 309 26.77 -17.99 -7.15
C GLY A 309 25.42 -18.31 -6.50
N ASP A 310 25.42 -19.34 -5.65
CA ASP A 310 24.29 -19.71 -4.79
C ASP A 310 23.94 -18.65 -3.72
N TYR A 311 24.38 -17.41 -3.86
CA TYR A 311 24.32 -16.43 -2.77
C TYR A 311 22.88 -16.07 -2.40
N ILE A 312 22.03 -15.75 -3.37
CA ILE A 312 20.60 -15.51 -3.08
C ILE A 312 19.93 -16.81 -2.67
N THR A 313 20.27 -17.93 -3.29
CA THR A 313 19.63 -19.20 -2.92
C THR A 313 20.02 -19.63 -1.52
N LYS A 314 21.13 -19.16 -0.92
CA LYS A 314 21.62 -19.60 0.39
C LYS A 314 21.58 -18.55 1.51
N ASN A 315 21.71 -17.26 1.22
CA ASN A 315 22.13 -16.26 2.22
C ASN A 315 21.26 -14.98 2.29
N TYR A 316 19.98 -15.00 1.89
CA TYR A 316 19.10 -13.86 2.21
C TYR A 316 18.72 -13.82 3.68
N LYS A 317 18.38 -12.61 4.14
CA LYS A 317 18.06 -12.31 5.53
C LYS A 317 16.92 -13.20 6.03
N TRP A 318 17.10 -13.78 7.23
CA TRP A 318 16.10 -14.60 7.94
C TRP A 318 15.86 -16.03 7.44
N LYS A 319 16.60 -16.50 6.43
CA LYS A 319 16.44 -17.85 5.90
C LYS A 319 16.71 -18.94 6.96
N SER A 320 17.73 -18.78 7.78
CA SER A 320 18.10 -19.75 8.83
C SER A 320 17.06 -19.79 9.95
N GLU A 321 16.51 -18.65 10.32
CA GLU A 321 15.57 -18.51 11.44
C GLU A 321 14.15 -18.97 11.04
N VAL A 322 13.77 -18.71 9.77
CA VAL A 322 12.52 -19.19 9.18
C VAL A 322 12.86 -19.95 7.89
N PRO A 323 13.19 -21.25 7.96
CA PRO A 323 13.48 -22.04 6.78
C PRO A 323 12.21 -22.27 5.96
N PRO A 324 12.25 -22.08 4.62
CA PRO A 324 11.08 -22.26 3.76
C PRO A 324 10.61 -23.72 3.75
N LEU A 325 9.29 -23.91 3.79
CA LEU A 325 8.61 -25.18 3.52
C LEU A 325 8.15 -25.22 2.06
N TYR A 326 8.43 -26.29 1.32
CA TYR A 326 8.02 -26.42 -0.08
C TYR A 326 6.95 -27.49 -0.33
N ASN A 327 6.51 -28.20 0.71
CA ASN A 327 5.46 -29.22 0.61
C ASN A 327 4.10 -28.63 0.20
N TYR A 328 3.89 -27.31 0.40
CA TYR A 328 2.69 -26.62 -0.07
C TYR A 328 2.47 -26.77 -1.57
N GLU A 329 3.52 -26.96 -2.37
CA GLU A 329 3.38 -27.11 -3.82
C GLU A 329 2.68 -28.43 -4.18
N THR A 330 2.94 -29.48 -3.42
CA THR A 330 2.28 -30.79 -3.61
C THR A 330 0.84 -30.74 -3.10
N GLU A 331 0.58 -30.00 -2.02
CA GLU A 331 -0.73 -29.95 -1.37
C GLU A 331 -1.71 -28.97 -2.05
N TYR A 332 -1.22 -27.79 -2.45
CA TYR A 332 -2.04 -26.67 -2.94
C TYR A 332 -1.69 -26.25 -4.38
N GLY A 333 -0.60 -26.77 -4.95
CA GLY A 333 -0.11 -26.41 -6.27
C GLY A 333 1.02 -25.37 -6.24
N PRO A 334 1.78 -25.23 -7.35
CA PRO A 334 2.85 -24.25 -7.43
C PRO A 334 2.31 -22.83 -7.70
N ILE A 335 3.16 -21.83 -7.42
CA ILE A 335 2.96 -20.46 -7.90
C ILE A 335 3.14 -20.45 -9.43
N ASP A 336 2.23 -19.77 -10.14
CA ASP A 336 2.31 -19.55 -11.58
C ASP A 336 2.90 -18.16 -11.89
N PRO A 337 4.17 -18.09 -12.31
CA PRO A 337 4.82 -16.82 -12.65
C PRO A 337 4.23 -16.18 -13.92
N ASN A 338 3.50 -16.93 -14.74
CA ASN A 338 3.05 -16.43 -16.03
C ASN A 338 1.92 -15.41 -15.92
N ILE A 339 1.13 -15.49 -14.84
CA ILE A 339 0.03 -14.56 -14.57
C ILE A 339 0.56 -13.12 -14.48
N CYS A 340 1.59 -12.89 -13.66
CA CYS A 340 2.14 -11.55 -13.45
C CYS A 340 3.18 -11.15 -14.47
N CYS A 341 4.02 -12.10 -14.89
CA CYS A 341 5.38 -11.79 -15.26
C CYS A 341 5.80 -12.40 -16.61
N ASN A 342 4.93 -13.18 -17.25
CA ASN A 342 5.19 -13.60 -18.62
C ASN A 342 4.94 -12.44 -19.58
N VAL A 343 6.01 -11.99 -20.23
CA VAL A 343 5.99 -10.92 -21.20
C VAL A 343 6.25 -11.49 -22.58
N PRO A 344 5.53 -11.02 -23.63
CA PRO A 344 5.74 -11.46 -25.01
C PRO A 344 7.20 -11.34 -25.45
N SER A 345 7.63 -12.25 -26.32
CA SER A 345 8.96 -12.20 -26.93
C SER A 345 9.18 -10.90 -27.72
N GLY A 346 10.43 -10.47 -27.86
CA GLY A 346 10.79 -9.24 -28.58
C GLY A 346 10.83 -7.97 -27.71
N ARG A 347 10.51 -8.07 -26.42
CA ARG A 347 10.67 -6.95 -25.47
C ARG A 347 12.04 -7.00 -24.82
N GLU A 348 12.99 -6.25 -25.39
CA GLU A 348 14.44 -6.30 -25.11
C GLU A 348 14.85 -6.18 -23.64
N ARG A 349 13.97 -5.74 -22.73
CA ARG A 349 14.28 -5.56 -21.30
C ARG A 349 13.65 -6.57 -20.35
N THR A 350 12.69 -7.39 -20.78
CA THR A 350 12.04 -8.36 -19.89
C THR A 350 12.31 -9.81 -20.32
N PRO A 351 12.73 -10.70 -19.40
CA PRO A 351 12.78 -12.13 -19.69
C PRO A 351 11.39 -12.70 -20.00
N SER A 352 11.25 -13.37 -21.14
CA SER A 352 10.03 -14.12 -21.49
C SER A 352 9.96 -15.45 -20.74
N ASN A 353 8.75 -15.92 -20.43
CA ASN A 353 8.49 -17.22 -19.78
C ASN A 353 9.30 -17.45 -18.48
N PRO A 354 9.19 -16.55 -17.49
CA PRO A 354 9.88 -16.74 -16.22
C PRO A 354 9.41 -18.04 -15.54
N THR A 355 10.33 -18.72 -14.86
CA THR A 355 9.96 -19.77 -13.90
C THR A 355 9.75 -19.16 -12.52
N LYS A 356 9.09 -19.88 -11.62
CA LYS A 356 8.92 -19.46 -10.22
C LYS A 356 10.25 -19.16 -9.50
N ASN A 357 11.34 -19.78 -9.94
CA ASN A 357 12.69 -19.57 -9.39
C ASN A 357 13.35 -18.28 -9.90
N ASP A 358 12.82 -17.69 -10.96
CA ASP A 358 13.30 -16.42 -11.51
C ASP A 358 12.65 -15.21 -10.84
N LEU A 359 11.64 -15.42 -9.98
CA LEU A 359 10.94 -14.32 -9.32
C LEU A 359 11.65 -13.88 -8.05
N LEU A 360 11.87 -12.57 -7.94
CA LEU A 360 12.57 -11.93 -6.83
C LEU A 360 11.69 -10.87 -6.16
N LEU A 361 11.64 -10.91 -4.84
CA LEU A 361 11.05 -9.90 -3.95
C LEU A 361 12.18 -9.09 -3.29
N TRP A 362 12.02 -7.78 -3.11
CA TRP A 362 13.00 -6.94 -2.39
C TRP A 362 12.39 -5.94 -1.39
N GLU A 363 11.06 -5.79 -1.40
CA GLU A 363 10.38 -4.71 -0.68
C GLU A 363 10.07 -5.02 0.77
N THR A 364 10.10 -6.30 1.09
CA THR A 364 9.72 -6.82 2.39
C THR A 364 10.38 -8.17 2.57
N ASP A 365 10.34 -8.66 3.81
CA ASP A 365 10.90 -9.95 4.18
C ASP A 365 9.99 -10.61 5.22
N ILE A 366 10.28 -11.88 5.53
CA ILE A 366 9.47 -12.65 6.46
C ILE A 366 9.38 -12.02 7.85
N SER A 367 10.38 -11.25 8.30
CA SER A 367 10.39 -10.64 9.65
C SER A 367 9.32 -9.57 9.85
N ALA A 368 8.80 -9.02 8.75
CA ALA A 368 7.68 -8.09 8.77
C ALA A 368 6.32 -8.83 8.84
N MET A 369 6.25 -10.03 8.26
CA MET A 369 4.97 -10.71 8.03
C MET A 369 4.40 -11.35 9.27
N GLY A 370 3.08 -11.35 9.35
CA GLY A 370 2.35 -12.29 10.21
C GLY A 370 1.36 -13.12 9.39
N ILE A 371 0.87 -14.21 9.95
CA ILE A 371 -0.14 -15.08 9.34
C ILE A 371 -1.41 -15.07 10.18
N ARG A 372 -2.57 -15.07 9.52
CA ARG A 372 -3.87 -15.24 10.19
C ARG A 372 -4.77 -16.15 9.36
N HIS A 373 -5.64 -16.89 10.03
CA HIS A 373 -6.73 -17.62 9.39
C HIS A 373 -8.00 -16.76 9.45
N TYR A 374 -8.44 -16.28 8.30
CA TYR A 374 -9.64 -15.48 8.15
C TYR A 374 -10.85 -16.39 7.89
N PRO A 375 -12.06 -16.00 8.33
CA PRO A 375 -13.28 -16.73 8.02
C PRO A 375 -13.63 -16.75 6.53
N GLY A 376 -14.54 -17.65 6.16
CA GLY A 376 -15.05 -17.76 4.79
C GLY A 376 -13.96 -18.17 3.79
N SER A 377 -14.09 -17.71 2.54
CA SER A 377 -13.17 -18.15 1.49
C SER A 377 -11.82 -17.42 1.50
N ILE A 378 -11.61 -16.40 2.35
CA ILE A 378 -10.28 -15.75 2.47
C ILE A 378 -9.25 -16.76 2.98
N GLY A 379 -9.63 -17.57 3.99
CA GLY A 379 -8.79 -18.63 4.54
C GLY A 379 -7.47 -18.10 5.13
N TRP A 380 -6.39 -18.84 4.95
CA TRP A 380 -5.08 -18.43 5.44
C TRP A 380 -4.51 -17.31 4.58
N ALA A 381 -4.10 -16.22 5.22
CA ALA A 381 -3.46 -15.10 4.54
C ALA A 381 -2.35 -14.49 5.41
N ALA A 382 -1.32 -13.98 4.74
CA ALA A 382 -0.29 -13.16 5.35
C ALA A 382 -0.81 -11.74 5.54
N ALA A 383 -0.67 -11.21 6.76
CA ALA A 383 -0.92 -9.82 7.09
C ALA A 383 0.38 -9.04 6.97
N MET A 384 0.41 -8.08 6.04
CA MET A 384 1.55 -7.20 5.85
C MET A 384 1.67 -6.21 7.02
N THR A 385 2.84 -5.59 7.16
CA THR A 385 3.04 -4.59 8.22
C THR A 385 2.27 -3.32 7.95
N VAL A 386 1.74 -2.76 9.03
CA VAL A 386 1.05 -1.48 9.08
C VAL A 386 1.42 -0.76 10.37
N GLU A 387 1.15 0.55 10.43
CA GLU A 387 1.33 1.31 11.67
C GLU A 387 0.49 0.69 12.81
N ASP A 388 0.95 0.75 14.06
CA ASP A 388 0.38 0.02 15.20
C ASP A 388 -1.15 0.14 15.35
N LYS A 389 -1.71 1.30 14.98
CA LYS A 389 -3.16 1.59 15.08
C LYS A 389 -4.00 0.80 14.06
N ALA A 390 -3.38 0.39 12.97
CA ALA A 390 -3.98 -0.27 11.82
C ALA A 390 -3.87 -1.79 11.87
N ASP A 391 -3.01 -2.33 12.75
CA ASP A 391 -2.87 -3.76 12.87
C ASP A 391 -4.18 -4.36 13.39
N ILE A 392 -4.58 -5.46 12.74
CA ILE A 392 -5.75 -6.25 13.14
C ILE A 392 -5.33 -7.51 13.88
N GLY A 393 -4.02 -7.72 14.09
CA GLY A 393 -3.46 -8.88 14.77
C GLY A 393 -3.25 -10.06 13.84
N SER A 394 -2.13 -10.76 14.04
CA SER A 394 -1.72 -11.93 13.27
C SER A 394 -0.62 -12.67 14.02
N TYR A 395 -0.41 -13.96 13.76
CA TYR A 395 0.77 -14.69 14.22
C TYR A 395 2.04 -14.12 13.59
N TRP A 396 2.85 -13.39 14.35
CA TRP A 396 4.08 -12.83 13.82
C TRP A 396 5.16 -13.90 13.60
N SER A 397 5.90 -13.81 12.51
CA SER A 397 7.00 -14.72 12.17
C SER A 397 8.12 -14.80 13.22
N GLY A 398 8.29 -13.74 14.02
CA GLY A 398 9.27 -13.66 15.11
C GLY A 398 8.77 -14.12 16.47
N GLU A 399 7.51 -14.54 16.58
CA GLU A 399 6.93 -15.02 17.84
C GLU A 399 7.70 -16.24 18.37
N GLY A 400 7.89 -16.33 19.69
CA GLY A 400 8.67 -17.41 20.31
C GLY A 400 10.20 -17.29 20.19
N ARG A 401 10.75 -16.06 20.12
CA ARG A 401 12.21 -15.78 20.09
C ARG A 401 12.94 -16.28 18.83
N VAL A 402 12.23 -16.46 17.72
CA VAL A 402 12.78 -16.96 16.45
C VAL A 402 14.00 -16.16 15.98
N TYR A 403 14.00 -14.84 16.18
CA TYR A 403 15.09 -13.96 15.76
C TYR A 403 16.14 -13.65 16.84
N HIS A 404 15.96 -14.16 18.07
CA HIS A 404 16.73 -13.74 19.24
C HIS A 404 18.24 -14.04 19.16
N ASN A 405 18.64 -15.05 18.38
CA ASN A 405 20.06 -15.35 18.16
C ASN A 405 20.77 -14.34 17.24
N VAL A 406 20.01 -13.62 16.41
CA VAL A 406 20.52 -12.61 15.48
C VAL A 406 20.33 -11.21 16.06
N ASP A 407 19.16 -10.96 16.62
CA ASP A 407 18.78 -9.71 17.26
C ASP A 407 17.88 -10.01 18.47
N PRO A 408 18.44 -10.03 19.70
CA PRO A 408 17.70 -10.29 20.93
C PRO A 408 16.53 -9.33 21.19
N ASP A 409 16.63 -8.11 20.67
CA ASP A 409 15.66 -7.03 20.86
C ASP A 409 14.72 -6.90 19.66
N MET A 410 14.76 -7.85 18.72
CA MET A 410 13.93 -7.83 17.53
C MET A 410 12.44 -7.78 17.90
N LYS A 411 11.76 -6.76 17.37
CA LYS A 411 10.31 -6.60 17.45
C LYS A 411 9.73 -6.63 16.05
N ARG A 412 8.43 -6.88 15.94
CA ARG A 412 7.75 -6.77 14.66
C ARG A 412 7.98 -5.36 14.08
N PRO A 413 8.49 -5.24 12.85
CA PRO A 413 8.60 -3.95 12.19
C PRO A 413 7.21 -3.36 11.95
N ARG A 414 6.89 -2.22 12.57
CA ARG A 414 5.56 -1.57 12.45
C ARG A 414 5.58 -0.34 11.55
N ARG A 415 6.71 0.38 11.55
CA ARG A 415 6.88 1.64 10.80
C ARG A 415 8.20 1.69 10.05
N VAL A 416 8.52 0.60 9.35
CA VAL A 416 9.73 0.54 8.52
C VAL A 416 9.31 0.72 7.08
N ASN A 417 9.50 1.91 6.52
CA ASN A 417 9.11 2.25 5.14
C ASN A 417 9.61 1.22 4.12
N SER A 418 10.80 0.65 4.35
CA SER A 418 11.39 -0.37 3.49
C SER A 418 10.87 -1.79 3.69
N LEU A 419 9.89 -2.01 4.57
CA LEU A 419 9.26 -3.31 4.87
C LEU A 419 7.73 -3.25 4.80
N ILE A 420 7.16 -2.04 4.81
CA ILE A 420 5.74 -1.81 4.55
C ILE A 420 5.40 -2.18 3.10
N GLY A 421 6.32 -2.62 2.20
CA GLY A 421 5.95 -3.15 0.87
C GLY A 421 5.22 -2.14 -0.02
N GLN A 422 5.94 -1.49 -0.94
CA GLN A 422 5.39 -0.38 -1.71
C GLN A 422 4.73 -0.92 -2.98
N GLN A 423 3.41 -0.78 -3.14
CA GLN A 423 2.73 -1.28 -4.36
C GLN A 423 2.97 -0.41 -5.60
N ALA A 424 3.61 0.76 -5.43
CA ALA A 424 3.79 1.78 -6.47
C ALA A 424 2.45 2.19 -7.12
N GLY A 425 1.36 2.12 -6.35
CA GLY A 425 0.01 2.43 -6.82
C GLY A 425 -1.07 1.75 -5.99
N TRP A 426 -2.29 1.77 -6.51
CA TRP A 426 -3.47 1.13 -5.93
C TRP A 426 -4.53 0.90 -7.02
N MET A 427 -5.52 0.07 -6.69
CA MET A 427 -6.72 -0.09 -7.49
C MET A 427 -7.93 -0.13 -6.57
N ALA A 428 -9.06 0.40 -7.00
CA ALA A 428 -10.28 0.40 -6.21
C ALA A 428 -11.51 0.66 -7.08
N SER A 429 -12.67 0.16 -6.63
CA SER A 429 -13.96 0.57 -7.16
C SER A 429 -14.33 2.00 -6.77
N ARG A 430 -15.29 2.56 -7.49
CA ARG A 430 -15.89 3.87 -7.14
C ARG A 430 -16.37 3.93 -5.69
N SER A 431 -17.12 2.92 -5.24
CA SER A 431 -17.68 2.90 -3.87
C SER A 431 -16.59 2.80 -2.80
N GLN A 432 -15.53 2.02 -3.04
CA GLN A 432 -14.36 1.99 -2.16
C GLN A 432 -13.66 3.35 -2.07
N ILE A 433 -13.46 4.05 -3.20
CA ILE A 433 -12.85 5.39 -3.22
C ILE A 433 -13.68 6.38 -2.40
N LEU A 434 -15.01 6.36 -2.54
CA LEU A 434 -15.90 7.20 -1.75
C LEU A 434 -15.83 6.86 -0.26
N TYR A 435 -15.75 5.58 0.08
CA TYR A 435 -15.54 5.15 1.47
C TYR A 435 -14.21 5.67 2.03
N PHE A 436 -13.14 5.62 1.24
CA PHE A 436 -11.84 6.16 1.64
C PHE A 436 -11.92 7.64 1.95
N ASP A 437 -12.54 8.37 1.04
CA ASP A 437 -12.65 9.81 1.09
C ASP A 437 -13.49 10.30 2.27
N GLN A 438 -14.60 9.62 2.54
CA GLN A 438 -15.59 10.10 3.50
C GLN A 438 -15.39 9.51 4.91
N HIS A 439 -14.77 8.32 5.03
CA HIS A 439 -14.80 7.55 6.28
C HIS A 439 -13.43 7.05 6.72
N ALA A 440 -12.63 6.48 5.82
CA ALA A 440 -11.42 5.76 6.24
C ALA A 440 -10.20 6.66 6.41
N CYS A 441 -10.01 7.63 5.50
CA CYS A 441 -8.81 8.46 5.43
C CYS A 441 -9.02 9.79 6.18
N PRO A 442 -8.23 10.10 7.22
CA PRO A 442 -8.23 11.42 7.83
C PRO A 442 -7.88 12.50 6.79
N GLY A 443 -8.73 13.52 6.69
CA GLY A 443 -8.61 14.61 5.71
C GLY A 443 -9.14 14.27 4.31
N GLY A 444 -9.65 13.07 4.10
CA GLY A 444 -10.12 12.59 2.80
C GLY A 444 -9.07 11.82 2.02
N PHE A 445 -9.49 11.25 0.89
CA PHE A 445 -8.64 10.53 -0.04
C PHE A 445 -8.52 11.29 -1.36
N LEU A 446 -9.60 11.94 -1.80
CA LEU A 446 -9.64 12.77 -2.98
C LEU A 446 -9.30 14.23 -2.66
N PRO A 447 -8.79 15.01 -3.63
CA PRO A 447 -8.54 16.43 -3.42
C PRO A 447 -9.84 17.23 -3.25
N PRO A 448 -9.80 18.42 -2.61
CA PRO A 448 -8.60 19.19 -2.24
C PRO A 448 -7.89 18.66 -0.98
N PHE A 449 -6.56 18.77 -0.94
CA PHE A 449 -5.73 18.35 0.20
C PHE A 449 -5.35 19.55 1.08
N ASP A 450 -6.38 20.31 1.49
CA ASP A 450 -6.21 21.67 2.03
C ASP A 450 -6.59 21.75 3.52
N GLY A 451 -6.83 20.59 4.18
CA GLY A 451 -7.22 20.49 5.59
C GLY A 451 -6.04 20.35 6.56
N GLU A 452 -6.30 20.55 7.86
CA GLU A 452 -5.29 20.42 8.93
C GLU A 452 -4.61 19.04 8.98
N GLU A 453 -5.35 18.00 8.56
CA GLU A 453 -4.86 16.63 8.41
C GLU A 453 -3.76 16.53 7.33
N TRP A 454 -3.84 17.39 6.31
CA TRP A 454 -2.87 17.51 5.22
C TRP A 454 -1.80 18.53 5.58
N TYR A 455 -0.94 18.12 6.49
CA TYR A 455 0.17 18.96 6.94
C TYR A 455 0.98 19.50 5.76
N ASN A 456 1.01 20.84 5.61
CA ASN A 456 1.85 21.59 4.66
C ASN A 456 1.69 21.17 3.20
N ASP A 457 0.51 21.34 2.60
CA ASP A 457 0.17 20.96 1.21
C ASP A 457 0.42 19.49 0.86
N SER A 458 0.88 18.70 1.85
CA SER A 458 1.38 17.34 1.84
C SER A 458 2.60 17.06 0.95
N LEU A 459 3.07 17.99 0.10
CA LEU A 459 4.17 17.74 -0.86
C LEU A 459 5.53 17.79 -0.15
N GLN A 460 5.51 18.38 1.03
CA GLN A 460 6.63 18.51 1.93
C GLN A 460 6.53 17.44 3.00
N THR A 461 7.12 16.27 2.76
CA THR A 461 7.33 15.32 3.85
C THR A 461 8.81 15.10 4.09
N ARG A 462 9.14 15.04 5.38
CA ARG A 462 10.44 14.72 5.99
C ARG A 462 11.09 13.42 5.45
N ASN A 463 10.29 12.60 4.74
CA ASN A 463 10.62 11.34 4.08
C ASN A 463 9.78 11.16 2.79
N GLY A 464 9.49 12.24 2.05
CA GLY A 464 8.52 12.34 0.95
C GLY A 464 8.80 11.49 -0.27
N ALA A 465 8.67 10.20 -0.05
CA ALA A 465 8.72 9.14 -1.01
C ALA A 465 7.56 9.33 -2.01
N VAL A 466 7.84 9.16 -3.30
CA VAL A 466 6.87 9.00 -4.40
C VAL A 466 5.67 8.14 -3.98
N GLU A 467 5.93 7.20 -3.08
CA GLU A 467 5.06 6.17 -2.54
C GLU A 467 3.95 6.68 -1.61
N PHE A 468 4.12 7.84 -0.96
CA PHE A 468 2.99 8.54 -0.32
C PHE A 468 2.02 9.07 -1.36
N TRP A 469 2.59 9.62 -2.43
CA TRP A 469 1.82 10.36 -3.40
C TRP A 469 1.13 9.51 -4.43
N SER A 470 1.66 8.32 -4.73
CA SER A 470 0.94 7.32 -5.49
C SER A 470 -0.36 6.87 -4.83
N GLY A 471 -0.59 7.21 -3.54
CA GLY A 471 -1.78 6.88 -2.77
C GLY A 471 -1.63 5.59 -1.96
N GLY A 472 -0.67 4.73 -2.35
CA GLY A 472 -0.42 3.45 -1.68
C GLY A 472 -0.04 3.63 -0.20
N TYR A 473 0.98 4.43 0.12
CA TYR A 473 1.38 4.61 1.53
C TYR A 473 0.34 5.40 2.32
N GLN A 474 -0.46 6.27 1.70
CA GLN A 474 -1.56 6.91 2.44
C GLN A 474 -2.58 5.87 2.91
N LEU A 475 -3.01 4.95 2.04
CA LEU A 475 -3.97 3.90 2.40
C LEU A 475 -3.45 3.07 3.58
N PHE A 476 -2.19 2.64 3.54
CA PHE A 476 -1.65 1.71 4.53
C PHE A 476 -1.02 2.38 5.76
N GLY A 477 -0.63 3.65 5.65
CA GLY A 477 -0.05 4.44 6.73
C GLY A 477 -1.07 5.32 7.44
N ARG A 478 -1.80 6.17 6.71
CA ARG A 478 -2.74 7.14 7.29
C ARG A 478 -4.17 6.61 7.41
N CYS A 479 -4.70 5.99 6.36
CA CYS A 479 -6.05 5.42 6.37
C CYS A 479 -6.10 4.09 7.15
N SER A 480 -4.94 3.59 7.59
CA SER A 480 -4.83 2.45 8.50
C SER A 480 -5.40 1.14 7.93
N PHE A 481 -5.28 0.93 6.62
CA PHE A 481 -5.64 -0.34 5.99
C PHE A 481 -4.52 -1.38 6.16
N ASN A 482 -4.89 -2.59 6.57
CA ASN A 482 -4.03 -3.77 6.64
C ASN A 482 -4.19 -4.64 5.40
N ARG A 483 -3.08 -4.86 4.70
CA ARG A 483 -3.08 -5.66 3.49
C ARG A 483 -2.92 -7.13 3.79
N ILE A 484 -3.71 -7.92 3.07
CA ILE A 484 -3.67 -9.37 3.17
C ILE A 484 -3.25 -10.02 1.86
N LEU A 485 -2.35 -10.99 1.94
CA LEU A 485 -1.89 -11.81 0.83
C LEU A 485 -2.35 -13.25 1.07
N SER A 486 -3.17 -13.80 0.18
CA SER A 486 -3.67 -15.17 0.33
C SER A 486 -2.52 -16.18 0.32
N LEU A 487 -2.58 -17.22 1.16
CA LEU A 487 -1.64 -18.34 1.07
C LEU A 487 -2.04 -19.38 0.02
N ASP A 488 -3.21 -19.25 -0.63
CA ASP A 488 -3.55 -20.07 -1.80
C ASP A 488 -2.62 -19.72 -2.97
N PRO A 489 -1.78 -20.65 -3.47
CA PRO A 489 -0.83 -20.37 -4.55
C PRO A 489 -1.47 -19.78 -5.81
N LYS A 490 -2.71 -20.16 -6.14
CA LYS A 490 -3.42 -19.64 -7.32
C LYS A 490 -3.78 -18.16 -7.15
N ARG A 491 -4.32 -17.81 -5.98
CA ARG A 491 -4.64 -16.40 -5.64
C ARG A 491 -3.38 -15.58 -5.44
N PHE A 492 -2.39 -16.12 -4.73
CA PHE A 492 -1.12 -15.44 -4.48
C PHE A 492 -0.38 -15.09 -5.78
N SER A 493 -0.45 -15.96 -6.80
CA SER A 493 0.11 -15.68 -8.13
C SER A 493 -0.52 -14.46 -8.81
N ARG A 494 -1.81 -14.18 -8.53
CA ARG A 494 -2.53 -12.97 -8.99
C ARG A 494 -2.29 -11.75 -8.10
N GLN A 495 -1.58 -11.90 -6.98
CA GLN A 495 -1.17 -10.81 -6.09
C GLN A 495 0.27 -10.35 -6.34
N MET A 496 0.95 -10.94 -7.33
CA MET A 496 2.28 -10.52 -7.77
C MET A 496 2.14 -9.40 -8.80
N LEU A 497 2.85 -8.29 -8.62
CA LEU A 497 2.91 -7.21 -9.62
C LEU A 497 4.31 -7.15 -10.21
N TYR A 498 4.42 -7.35 -11.52
CA TYR A 498 5.72 -7.29 -12.18
C TYR A 498 6.20 -5.83 -12.29
N HIS A 499 7.38 -5.57 -11.74
CA HIS A 499 8.09 -4.31 -11.85
C HIS A 499 9.01 -4.37 -13.07
N GLY A 500 8.48 -3.91 -14.21
CA GLY A 500 9.06 -4.15 -15.53
C GLY A 500 10.40 -3.46 -15.80
N SER A 501 10.79 -2.50 -14.96
CA SER A 501 12.10 -1.85 -15.12
C SER A 501 13.27 -2.74 -14.69
N ASN A 502 13.02 -3.79 -13.88
CA ASN A 502 14.05 -4.67 -13.30
C ASN A 502 15.26 -3.93 -12.70
N ASN A 503 15.09 -2.66 -12.31
CA ASN A 503 16.20 -1.80 -11.94
C ASN A 503 16.67 -2.04 -10.50
N LYS A 504 15.86 -2.71 -9.66
CA LYS A 504 16.20 -2.93 -8.25
C LYS A 504 17.33 -3.92 -8.14
N GLN A 505 17.35 -4.96 -8.98
CA GLN A 505 18.46 -5.90 -9.10
C GLN A 505 19.85 -5.24 -9.26
N ARG A 506 19.90 -4.03 -9.84
CA ARG A 506 21.15 -3.27 -10.04
C ARG A 506 21.43 -2.22 -8.97
N THR A 507 20.41 -1.82 -8.20
CA THR A 507 20.47 -0.65 -7.31
C THR A 507 20.37 -0.99 -5.84
N LEU A 508 19.89 -2.19 -5.50
CA LEU A 508 19.80 -2.66 -4.13
C LEU A 508 20.90 -3.68 -3.82
N SER A 509 21.25 -3.80 -2.55
CA SER A 509 22.19 -4.82 -2.09
C SER A 509 21.59 -6.21 -2.22
N MET A 510 22.43 -7.21 -2.52
CA MET A 510 21.98 -8.59 -2.76
C MET A 510 21.19 -9.18 -1.57
N GLY A 511 21.56 -8.84 -0.34
CA GLY A 511 20.88 -9.32 0.87
C GLY A 511 19.44 -8.81 1.05
N LYS A 512 18.99 -7.87 0.21
CA LYS A 512 17.58 -7.42 0.16
C LYS A 512 16.68 -8.38 -0.61
N PHE A 513 17.24 -9.18 -1.53
CA PHE A 513 16.45 -10.03 -2.40
C PHE A 513 16.11 -11.35 -1.74
N VAL A 514 14.84 -11.74 -1.85
CA VAL A 514 14.32 -13.04 -1.45
C VAL A 514 13.70 -13.68 -2.69
N ARG A 515 13.99 -14.96 -2.95
CA ARG A 515 13.28 -15.67 -4.01
C ARG A 515 11.82 -15.81 -3.63
N PHE A 516 10.94 -15.58 -4.58
CA PHE A 516 9.51 -15.54 -4.29
C PHE A 516 8.97 -16.87 -3.76
N VAL A 517 9.45 -17.99 -4.31
CA VAL A 517 9.14 -19.36 -3.82
C VAL A 517 9.60 -19.60 -2.39
N ASP A 518 10.73 -19.02 -2.02
CA ASP A 518 11.27 -19.15 -0.67
C ASP A 518 10.43 -18.31 0.30
N PHE A 519 10.12 -17.07 -0.06
CA PHE A 519 9.24 -16.22 0.74
C PHE A 519 7.88 -16.89 0.99
N MET A 520 7.26 -17.48 -0.04
CA MET A 520 6.03 -18.26 0.13
C MET A 520 6.23 -19.45 1.06
N GLY A 521 7.32 -20.20 0.90
CA GLY A 521 7.63 -21.30 1.80
C GLY A 521 7.87 -20.87 3.25
N GLN A 522 8.42 -19.67 3.46
CA GLN A 522 8.57 -19.08 4.78
C GLN A 522 7.20 -18.70 5.37
N LEU A 523 6.27 -18.16 4.59
CA LEU A 523 4.89 -17.92 5.02
C LEU A 523 4.20 -19.21 5.47
N TYR A 524 4.38 -20.31 4.73
CA TYR A 524 3.86 -21.63 5.13
C TYR A 524 4.52 -22.18 6.41
N ARG A 525 5.82 -21.94 6.61
CA ARG A 525 6.48 -22.25 7.88
C ARG A 525 5.85 -21.48 9.04
N VAL A 526 5.54 -20.21 8.85
CA VAL A 526 4.88 -19.40 9.88
C VAL A 526 3.44 -19.88 10.12
N LYS A 527 2.71 -20.32 9.08
CA LYS A 527 1.39 -20.96 9.20
C LYS A 527 1.46 -22.23 10.07
N GLU A 528 2.43 -23.11 9.83
CA GLU A 528 2.62 -24.33 10.63
C GLU A 528 2.84 -24.00 12.11
N ARG A 529 3.80 -23.10 12.40
CA ARG A 529 4.07 -22.62 13.78
C ARG A 529 2.84 -22.00 14.43
N ALA A 530 2.03 -21.25 13.66
CA ALA A 530 0.78 -20.69 14.17
C ALA A 530 -0.19 -21.80 14.59
N ILE A 531 -0.39 -22.82 13.76
CA ILE A 531 -1.26 -23.96 14.07
C ILE A 531 -0.75 -24.73 15.30
N GLU A 532 0.55 -25.04 15.36
CA GLU A 532 1.18 -25.70 16.50
C GLU A 532 0.94 -24.94 17.81
N SER A 533 1.04 -23.61 17.75
CA SER A 533 0.85 -22.75 18.92
C SER A 533 -0.60 -22.76 19.45
N LEU A 534 -1.59 -23.08 18.62
CA LEU A 534 -2.99 -23.26 19.07
C LEU A 534 -3.16 -24.54 19.89
N GLY A 535 -2.41 -25.60 19.55
CA GLY A 535 -2.44 -26.89 20.24
C GLY A 535 -1.85 -26.85 21.67
N GLY A 536 -1.19 -25.75 22.04
CA GLY A 536 -0.52 -25.61 23.32
C GLY A 536 0.71 -26.52 23.43
N GLY A 537 1.56 -26.50 22.39
CA GLY A 537 2.77 -27.32 22.28
C GLY A 537 3.49 -27.47 23.63
N ASP A 538 3.76 -28.72 23.98
CA ASP A 538 4.40 -29.11 25.25
C ASP A 538 5.81 -28.54 25.41
#